data_AF-A0A9X3SUN5-F1
#
_entry.id   AF-A0A9X3SUN5-F1
#
_cell.length_a   1.000
_cell.length_b   1.000
_cell.length_c   1.000
_cell.angle_alpha   90.00
_cell.angle_beta   90.00
_cell.angle_gamma   90.00
#
_symmetry.space_group_name_H-M   'P 1'
#
loop_
_entity.id
_entity.type
_entity.pdbx_description
1 polymer ?
#
loop_
_entity_poly.entity_id
_entity_poly.type
_entity_poly.pdbx_seq_one_letter_code
_entity_poly.pdbx_strand_id
1 'polypeptide(L)'
;MNVTPNPRTDRRYPRGLTNRDLALMVLEEADRADTAESHVEALAPAAESWHRLASARGTFSAADAAKILSRDPAIALGQNRLFRTLEDLHWAYRQRRDRAWRARQSAVDAGWLTEIPQSHHHPRTGELLLDAPQLRITLKGLAELRQRLGTSEPLPLKAPRDNDRARPDDNRP
;
A
#
# COMPACT_ATOMS: atom_id res chain seq x y z
N MET A 1 -19.04 50.50 -53.99
CA MET A 1 -17.76 50.14 -54.62
C MET A 1 -16.77 49.77 -53.53
N ASN A 2 -16.34 48.50 -53.56
CA ASN A 2 -15.22 47.81 -52.91
C ASN A 2 -14.75 48.18 -51.49
N VAL A 3 -15.06 47.30 -50.54
CA VAL A 3 -14.29 47.12 -49.29
C VAL A 3 -13.24 46.03 -49.54
N THR A 4 -11.97 46.40 -49.50
CA THR A 4 -10.80 45.54 -49.62
C THR A 4 -10.77 44.49 -48.49
N PRO A 5 -10.51 43.19 -48.76
CA PRO A 5 -10.43 42.20 -47.69
C PRO A 5 -9.06 42.27 -47.01
N ASN A 6 -9.08 42.47 -45.69
CA ASN A 6 -7.91 42.38 -44.82
C ASN A 6 -7.50 40.90 -44.65
N PRO A 7 -6.23 40.50 -44.90
CA PRO A 7 -5.81 39.11 -44.77
C PRO A 7 -5.81 38.68 -43.30
N ARG A 8 -6.77 37.81 -42.99
CA ARG A 8 -6.88 37.13 -41.70
C ARG A 8 -5.56 36.46 -41.36
N THR A 9 -5.03 36.84 -40.21
CA THR A 9 -4.04 36.09 -39.43
C THR A 9 -4.37 34.60 -39.42
N ASP A 10 -3.60 33.82 -40.16
CA ASP A 10 -3.62 32.36 -40.11
C ASP A 10 -2.91 31.92 -38.82
N ARG A 11 -3.63 31.95 -37.71
CA ARG A 11 -3.24 31.27 -36.47
C ARG A 11 -4.08 30.00 -36.41
N ARG A 12 -3.57 28.93 -37.01
CA ARG A 12 -4.13 27.59 -36.87
C ARG A 12 -4.12 27.18 -35.39
N TYR A 13 -5.23 27.42 -34.71
CA TYR A 13 -5.58 26.60 -33.55
C TYR A 13 -6.03 25.24 -34.07
N PRO A 14 -5.54 24.11 -33.53
CA PRO A 14 -6.13 22.81 -33.85
C PRO A 14 -7.61 22.91 -33.51
N ARG A 15 -8.46 22.52 -34.49
CA ARG A 15 -9.92 22.57 -34.37
C ARG A 15 -10.32 22.01 -33.01
N GLY A 16 -11.10 22.78 -32.24
CA GLY A 16 -11.57 22.36 -30.93
C GLY A 16 -12.20 20.98 -30.98
N LEU A 17 -12.05 20.21 -29.88
CA LEU A 17 -12.61 18.86 -29.77
C LEU A 17 -14.04 18.86 -30.29
N THR A 18 -14.28 18.04 -31.29
CA THR A 18 -15.63 17.85 -31.80
C THR A 18 -16.43 17.06 -30.77
N ASN A 19 -17.77 17.13 -30.83
CA ASN A 19 -18.63 16.31 -29.98
C ASN A 19 -18.31 14.80 -30.11
N ARG A 20 -17.79 14.38 -31.26
CA ARG A 20 -17.32 13.03 -31.49
C ARG A 20 -16.05 12.72 -30.69
N ASP A 21 -15.09 13.64 -30.64
CA ASP A 21 -13.84 13.48 -29.89
C ASP A 21 -14.11 13.44 -28.38
N LEU A 22 -15.06 14.25 -27.89
CA LEU A 22 -15.53 14.20 -26.50
C LEU A 22 -16.21 12.85 -26.19
N ALA A 23 -17.06 12.36 -27.09
CA ALA A 23 -17.72 11.07 -26.90
C ALA A 23 -16.71 9.91 -26.86
N LEU A 24 -15.67 9.95 -27.69
CA LEU A 24 -14.60 8.96 -27.68
C LEU A 24 -13.79 9.00 -26.38
N MET A 25 -13.43 10.19 -25.88
CA MET A 25 -12.71 10.31 -24.60
C MET A 25 -13.53 9.81 -23.41
N VAL A 26 -14.85 10.07 -23.39
CA VAL A 26 -15.75 9.58 -22.34
C VAL A 26 -15.85 8.05 -22.38
N LEU A 27 -15.95 7.47 -23.58
CA LEU A 27 -15.96 6.01 -23.75
C LEU A 27 -14.63 5.38 -23.31
N GLU A 28 -13.49 5.95 -23.70
CA GLU A 28 -12.18 5.47 -23.29
C GLU A 28 -11.94 5.58 -21.77
N GLU A 29 -12.52 6.59 -21.12
CA GLU A 29 -12.47 6.71 -19.66
C GLU A 29 -13.40 5.70 -18.98
N ALA A 30 -14.59 5.46 -19.53
CA ALA A 30 -15.52 4.45 -19.02
C ALA A 30 -14.92 3.04 -19.13
N ASP A 31 -14.33 2.69 -20.27
CA ASP A 31 -13.66 1.39 -20.46
C ASP A 31 -12.47 1.23 -19.50
N ARG A 32 -11.72 2.32 -19.23
CA ARG A 32 -10.64 2.32 -18.24
C ARG A 32 -11.15 2.16 -16.81
N ALA A 33 -12.28 2.78 -16.47
CA ALA A 33 -12.93 2.62 -15.17
C ALA A 33 -13.44 1.18 -14.99
N ASP A 34 -14.17 0.64 -15.97
CA ASP A 34 -14.75 -0.71 -15.92
C ASP A 34 -13.66 -1.79 -15.78
N THR A 35 -12.54 -1.62 -16.50
CA THR A 35 -11.39 -2.55 -16.40
C THR A 35 -10.69 -2.45 -15.04
N ALA A 36 -10.58 -1.25 -14.46
CA ALA A 36 -10.04 -1.07 -13.13
C ALA A 36 -10.97 -1.65 -12.04
N GLU A 37 -12.28 -1.40 -12.14
CA GLU A 37 -13.29 -1.94 -11.22
C GLU A 37 -13.33 -3.47 -11.27
N SER A 38 -13.34 -4.06 -12.47
CA SER A 38 -13.27 -5.51 -12.66
C SER A 38 -12.00 -6.12 -12.04
N HIS A 39 -10.87 -5.41 -12.14
CA HIS A 39 -9.62 -5.85 -11.52
C HIS A 39 -9.68 -5.77 -9.99
N VAL A 40 -10.28 -4.73 -9.44
CA VAL A 40 -10.51 -4.57 -7.99
C VAL A 40 -11.43 -5.66 -7.46
N GLU A 41 -12.54 -5.94 -8.15
CA GLU A 41 -13.46 -7.03 -7.80
C GLU A 41 -12.78 -8.40 -7.84
N ALA A 42 -11.94 -8.65 -8.85
CA ALA A 42 -11.18 -9.90 -8.93
C ALA A 42 -10.17 -10.07 -7.77
N LEU A 43 -9.59 -8.97 -7.29
CA LEU A 43 -8.61 -8.99 -6.20
C LEU A 43 -9.25 -8.96 -4.79
N ALA A 44 -10.49 -8.50 -4.67
CA ALA A 44 -11.17 -8.35 -3.38
C ALA A 44 -11.28 -9.65 -2.56
N PRO A 45 -11.64 -10.83 -3.14
CA PRO A 45 -11.72 -12.08 -2.40
C PRO A 45 -10.36 -12.56 -1.87
N ALA A 46 -9.29 -12.33 -2.64
CA ALA A 46 -7.93 -12.66 -2.21
C ALA A 46 -7.50 -11.74 -1.07
N ALA A 47 -7.73 -10.42 -1.20
CA ALA A 47 -7.45 -9.45 -0.16
C ALA A 47 -8.23 -9.75 1.14
N GLU A 48 -9.51 -10.13 1.02
CA GLU A 48 -10.37 -10.50 2.15
C GLU A 48 -9.92 -11.82 2.81
N SER A 49 -9.47 -12.80 2.02
CA SER A 49 -8.94 -14.07 2.53
C SER A 49 -7.63 -13.85 3.29
N TRP A 50 -6.75 -12.99 2.78
CA TRP A 50 -5.56 -12.54 3.50
C TRP A 50 -5.94 -11.75 4.77
N HIS A 51 -6.97 -10.90 4.72
CA HIS A 51 -7.46 -10.17 5.88
C HIS A 51 -8.02 -11.11 6.96
N ARG A 52 -8.72 -12.19 6.56
CA ARG A 52 -9.22 -13.23 7.46
C ARG A 52 -8.11 -14.08 8.07
N LEU A 53 -7.15 -14.53 7.25
CA LEU A 53 -5.96 -15.26 7.73
C LEU A 53 -5.11 -14.41 8.67
N ALA A 54 -5.03 -13.11 8.39
CA ALA A 54 -4.44 -12.13 9.29
C ALA A 54 -5.25 -12.04 10.61
N SER A 55 -6.57 -11.83 10.55
CA SER A 55 -7.41 -11.59 11.74
C SER A 55 -7.35 -12.69 12.83
N ALA A 56 -6.83 -13.88 12.52
CA ALA A 56 -6.57 -14.96 13.48
C ALA A 56 -5.35 -14.66 14.40
N ARG A 57 -5.53 -13.80 15.41
CA ARG A 57 -4.67 -13.61 16.61
C ARG A 57 -3.12 -13.59 16.39
N GLY A 58 -2.62 -13.06 15.28
CA GLY A 58 -1.19 -12.91 15.05
C GLY A 58 -0.68 -11.52 15.42
N THR A 59 -0.02 -11.37 16.57
CA THR A 59 0.75 -10.15 16.88
C THR A 59 2.24 -10.41 16.66
N PHE A 60 2.93 -9.48 16.03
CA PHE A 60 4.32 -9.63 15.61
C PHE A 60 5.25 -8.85 16.55
N SER A 61 6.42 -9.43 16.83
CA SER A 61 7.51 -8.64 17.41
C SER A 61 7.94 -7.56 16.42
N ALA A 62 8.57 -6.48 16.88
CA ALA A 62 9.12 -5.47 15.98
C ALA A 62 10.19 -6.04 15.02
N ALA A 63 10.91 -7.09 15.43
CA ALA A 63 11.85 -7.77 14.53
C ALA A 63 11.13 -8.50 13.40
N ASP A 64 10.09 -9.27 13.73
CA ASP A 64 9.35 -10.05 12.74
C ASP A 64 8.55 -9.14 11.83
N ALA A 65 7.94 -8.09 12.37
CA ALA A 65 7.26 -7.07 11.60
C ALA A 65 8.20 -6.40 10.58
N ALA A 66 9.42 -6.03 11.00
CA ALA A 66 10.41 -5.43 10.11
C ALA A 66 10.83 -6.40 8.99
N LYS A 67 11.01 -7.69 9.29
CA LYS A 67 11.31 -8.72 8.28
C LYS A 67 10.16 -8.90 7.29
N ILE A 68 8.91 -8.90 7.76
CA ILE A 68 7.72 -9.01 6.92
C ILE A 68 7.62 -7.82 5.98
N LEU A 69 7.75 -6.60 6.51
CA LEU A 69 7.70 -5.37 5.72
C LEU A 69 8.83 -5.31 4.68
N SER A 70 10.02 -5.78 5.04
CA SER A 70 11.18 -5.77 4.14
C SER A 70 11.17 -6.85 3.06
N ARG A 71 10.10 -7.65 2.95
CA ARG A 71 9.85 -8.47 1.76
C ARG A 71 9.45 -7.61 0.57
N ASP A 72 8.92 -6.42 0.82
CA ASP A 72 8.66 -5.43 -0.21
C ASP A 72 9.99 -4.74 -0.58
N PRO A 73 10.47 -4.82 -1.84
CA PRO A 73 11.74 -4.23 -2.23
C PRO A 73 11.83 -2.72 -2.01
N ALA A 74 10.68 -2.04 -1.98
CA ALA A 74 10.60 -0.60 -1.71
C ALA A 74 10.85 -0.26 -0.22
N ILE A 75 10.77 -1.24 0.68
CA ILE A 75 10.80 -1.03 2.12
C ILE A 75 12.04 -1.73 2.71
N ALA A 76 13.08 -0.97 3.06
CA ALA A 76 14.28 -1.50 3.69
C ALA A 76 14.33 -1.18 5.20
N LEU A 77 13.69 -2.01 6.03
CA LEU A 77 13.57 -1.80 7.48
C LEU A 77 14.21 -2.91 8.31
N GLY A 78 15.09 -2.51 9.23
CA GLY A 78 15.49 -3.34 10.38
C GLY A 78 14.65 -3.02 11.62
N GLN A 79 14.71 -3.88 12.64
CA GLN A 79 13.97 -3.69 13.91
C GLN A 79 14.13 -2.27 14.49
N ASN A 80 15.38 -1.78 14.62
CA ASN A 80 15.65 -0.46 15.18
C ASN A 80 15.11 0.68 14.32
N ARG A 81 15.11 0.52 12.98
CA ARG A 81 14.53 1.51 12.07
C ARG A 81 13.01 1.53 12.22
N LEU A 82 12.38 0.36 12.34
CA LEU A 82 10.94 0.27 12.58
C LEU A 82 10.54 0.96 13.89
N PHE A 83 11.29 0.79 14.98
CA PHE A 83 10.99 1.51 16.22
C PHE A 83 11.05 3.04 16.06
N ARG A 84 12.03 3.56 15.32
CA ARG A 84 12.11 4.99 15.00
C ARG A 84 10.92 5.43 14.16
N THR A 85 10.57 4.68 13.12
CA THR A 85 9.36 4.94 12.31
C THR A 85 8.10 4.98 13.17
N LEU A 86 7.94 4.05 14.12
CA LEU A 86 6.80 4.05 15.04
C LEU A 86 6.80 5.25 15.99
N GLU A 87 7.98 5.76 16.36
CA GLU A 87 8.12 6.99 17.15
C GLU A 87 7.74 8.24 16.34
N ASP A 88 8.25 8.33 15.11
CA ASP A 88 8.00 9.40 14.15
C ASP A 88 6.52 9.49 13.77
N LEU A 89 5.84 8.35 13.56
CA LEU A 89 4.40 8.25 13.33
C LEU A 89 3.55 8.56 14.58
N HIS A 90 4.20 8.81 15.71
CA HIS A 90 3.57 8.95 17.01
C HIS A 90 2.73 7.74 17.45
N TRP A 91 3.13 6.53 17.07
CA TRP A 91 2.45 5.30 17.52
C TRP A 91 3.10 4.68 18.76
N ALA A 92 4.41 4.79 18.89
CA ALA A 92 5.16 4.26 20.03
C ALA A 92 6.10 5.33 20.61
N TYR A 93 6.50 5.14 21.86
CA TYR A 93 7.48 6.01 22.50
C TYR A 93 8.40 5.19 23.39
N ARG A 94 9.60 5.71 23.62
CA ARG A 94 10.54 5.10 24.55
C ARG A 94 10.35 5.69 25.94
N GLN A 95 9.88 4.85 26.88
CA GLN A 95 9.61 5.28 28.24
C GLN A 95 10.91 5.67 28.95
N ARG A 96 10.90 6.78 29.70
CA ARG A 96 12.13 7.34 30.30
C ARG A 96 12.68 6.48 31.43
N ARG A 97 11.79 5.86 32.22
CA ARG A 97 12.12 5.11 33.43
C ARG A 97 12.86 3.80 33.15
N ASP A 98 12.34 2.99 32.24
CA ASP A 98 12.81 1.64 31.93
C ASP A 98 13.46 1.53 30.54
N ARG A 99 13.46 2.62 29.76
CA ARG A 99 13.93 2.68 28.37
C ARG A 99 13.21 1.68 27.44
N ALA A 100 12.08 1.14 27.88
CA ALA A 100 11.27 0.20 27.12
C ALA A 100 10.39 0.93 26.11
N TRP A 101 10.10 0.25 24.99
CA TRP A 101 9.17 0.77 23.98
C TRP A 101 7.73 0.48 24.41
N ARG A 102 6.89 1.51 24.38
CA ARG A 102 5.48 1.46 24.74
C ARG A 102 4.62 1.97 23.58
N ALA A 103 3.45 1.36 23.40
CA ALA A 103 2.45 1.83 22.47
C ALA A 103 1.76 3.07 23.07
N ARG A 104 1.51 4.09 22.24
CA ARG A 104 0.59 5.16 22.62
C ARG A 104 -0.82 4.61 22.58
N GLN A 105 -1.66 5.08 23.51
CA GLN A 105 -3.06 4.64 23.62
C GLN A 105 -3.81 4.79 22.29
N SER A 106 -3.59 5.88 21.55
CA SER A 106 -4.19 6.10 20.23
C SER A 106 -3.89 4.99 19.21
N ALA A 107 -2.68 4.43 19.23
CA ALA A 107 -2.31 3.33 18.33
C ALA A 107 -2.89 1.98 18.78
N VAL A 108 -3.14 1.82 20.09
CA VAL A 108 -3.84 0.66 20.65
C VAL A 108 -5.33 0.73 20.30
N ASP A 109 -5.95 1.89 20.50
CA ASP A 109 -7.36 2.13 20.17
C ASP A 109 -7.63 1.99 18.67
N ALA A 110 -6.69 2.45 17.83
CA ALA A 110 -6.74 2.22 16.39
C ALA A 110 -6.52 0.74 16.00
N GLY A 111 -6.08 -0.10 16.94
CA GLY A 111 -5.80 -1.52 16.72
C GLY A 111 -4.52 -1.78 15.92
N TRP A 112 -3.60 -0.82 15.82
CA TRP A 112 -2.33 -0.96 15.10
C TRP A 112 -1.25 -1.62 15.96
N LEU A 113 -1.23 -1.30 17.25
CA LEU A 113 -0.26 -1.82 18.22
C LEU A 113 -0.99 -2.47 19.39
N THR A 114 -0.27 -3.35 20.09
CA THR A 114 -0.71 -3.91 21.37
C THR A 114 0.51 -4.17 22.27
N GLU A 115 0.28 -4.35 23.56
CA GLU A 115 1.33 -4.68 24.52
C GLU A 115 1.03 -6.03 25.18
N ILE A 116 2.02 -6.91 25.23
CA ILE A 116 1.92 -8.18 25.93
C ILE A 116 2.70 -8.07 27.25
N PRO A 117 2.06 -8.29 28.41
CA PRO A 117 2.76 -8.37 29.69
C PRO A 117 3.85 -9.44 29.66
N GLN A 118 4.99 -9.17 30.28
CA GLN A 118 6.10 -10.11 30.39
C GLN A 118 6.42 -10.36 31.87
N SER A 119 6.89 -11.55 32.17
CA SER A 119 7.34 -11.91 33.52
C SER A 119 8.46 -12.93 33.45
N HIS A 120 9.43 -12.82 34.35
CA HIS A 120 10.52 -13.77 34.48
C HIS A 120 10.70 -14.21 35.93
N HIS A 121 11.15 -15.46 36.13
CA HIS A 121 11.51 -15.95 37.45
C HIS A 121 12.94 -15.58 37.81
N HIS A 122 13.14 -14.95 38.97
CA HIS A 122 14.45 -14.59 39.44
C HIS A 122 15.30 -15.86 39.64
N PRO A 123 16.48 -15.99 38.98
CA PRO A 123 17.20 -17.25 38.86
C PRO A 123 17.69 -17.82 40.19
N ARG A 124 17.80 -16.99 41.23
CA ARG A 124 18.30 -17.39 42.55
C ARG A 124 17.23 -17.51 43.64
N THR A 125 16.11 -16.80 43.50
CA THR A 125 15.07 -16.72 44.55
C THR A 125 13.75 -17.35 44.12
N GLY A 126 13.55 -17.63 42.83
CA GLY A 126 12.34 -18.24 42.29
C GLY A 126 11.14 -17.29 42.17
N GLU A 127 11.25 -16.07 42.70
CA GLU A 127 10.18 -15.05 42.67
C GLU A 127 9.82 -14.65 41.24
N LEU A 128 8.51 -14.46 40.98
CA LEU A 128 7.99 -13.97 39.71
C LEU A 128 8.13 -12.45 39.64
N LEU A 129 9.01 -11.96 38.77
CA LEU A 129 9.19 -10.54 38.48
C LEU A 129 8.37 -10.17 37.25
N LEU A 130 7.62 -9.06 37.34
CA LEU A 130 6.92 -8.47 36.21
C LEU A 130 7.90 -7.58 35.43
N ASP A 131 8.11 -7.92 34.16
CA ASP A 131 8.93 -7.13 33.23
C ASP A 131 8.09 -6.05 32.56
N ALA A 132 8.76 -5.10 31.92
CA ALA A 132 8.10 -4.12 31.07
C ALA A 132 7.32 -4.83 29.94
N PRO A 133 6.01 -4.55 29.76
CA PRO A 133 5.24 -5.04 28.63
C PRO A 133 5.95 -4.85 27.29
N GLN A 134 5.87 -5.88 26.45
CA GLN A 134 6.52 -5.91 25.16
C GLN A 134 5.57 -5.38 24.08
N LEU A 135 6.03 -4.36 23.35
CA LEU A 135 5.31 -3.82 22.19
C LEU A 135 5.20 -4.86 21.07
N ARG A 136 3.99 -5.00 20.54
CA ARG A 136 3.65 -5.86 19.42
C ARG A 136 2.90 -5.09 18.34
N ILE A 137 3.13 -5.50 17.09
CA ILE A 137 2.48 -4.93 15.92
C ILE A 137 1.37 -5.89 15.49
N THR A 138 0.15 -5.39 15.33
CA THR A 138 -0.96 -6.19 14.82
C THR A 138 -0.86 -6.26 13.29
N LEU A 139 -1.67 -7.10 12.65
CA LEU A 139 -1.70 -7.11 11.18
C LEU A 139 -2.32 -5.87 10.59
N LYS A 140 -3.29 -5.27 11.29
CA LYS A 140 -3.81 -3.96 10.92
C LYS A 140 -2.68 -2.93 10.96
N GLY A 141 -1.84 -2.97 11.99
CA GLY A 141 -0.63 -2.14 12.07
C GLY A 141 0.35 -2.41 10.93
N LEU A 142 0.59 -3.67 10.56
CA LEU A 142 1.44 -4.02 9.41
C LEU A 142 0.89 -3.50 8.09
N ALA A 143 -0.41 -3.66 7.84
CA ALA A 143 -1.06 -3.17 6.62
C ALA A 143 -0.96 -1.65 6.53
N GLU A 144 -1.25 -0.96 7.62
CA GLU A 144 -1.15 0.50 7.73
C GLU A 144 0.30 0.98 7.54
N LEU A 145 1.28 0.32 8.17
CA LEU A 145 2.70 0.59 7.97
C LEU A 145 3.09 0.43 6.51
N ARG A 146 2.66 -0.66 5.86
CA ARG A 146 2.95 -0.90 4.45
C ARG A 146 2.35 0.18 3.55
N GLN A 147 1.14 0.66 3.81
CA GLN A 147 0.55 1.76 3.04
C GLN A 147 1.36 3.06 3.21
N ARG A 148 1.70 3.42 4.46
CA ARG A 148 2.47 4.64 4.76
C ARG A 148 3.90 4.61 4.22
N LEU A 149 4.51 3.42 4.15
CA LEU A 149 5.90 3.24 3.73
C LEU A 149 6.03 2.88 2.23
N GLY A 150 5.02 2.23 1.67
CA GLY A 150 4.99 1.70 0.31
C GLY A 150 4.40 2.65 -0.73
N THR A 151 4.16 3.93 -0.40
CA THR A 151 3.78 4.95 -1.39
C THR A 151 5.01 5.41 -2.21
N SER A 152 5.80 4.45 -2.71
CA SER A 152 6.87 4.68 -3.68
C SER A 152 6.71 3.67 -4.80
N GLU A 153 6.15 4.15 -5.92
CA GLU A 153 5.81 3.46 -7.18
C GLU A 153 4.65 2.44 -7.17
N PRO A 154 3.57 2.70 -7.94
CA PRO A 154 2.71 1.62 -8.39
C PRO A 154 3.54 0.69 -9.27
N LEU A 155 3.50 -0.61 -8.98
CA LEU A 155 4.06 -1.66 -9.84
C LEU A 155 3.66 -1.37 -11.30
N PRO A 156 4.59 -1.26 -12.25
CA PRO A 156 4.23 -1.19 -13.66
C PRO A 156 3.52 -2.50 -13.98
N LEU A 157 2.21 -2.42 -14.16
CA LEU A 157 1.38 -3.52 -14.63
C LEU A 157 1.90 -3.86 -16.03
N LYS A 158 2.78 -4.86 -16.12
CA LYS A 158 3.28 -5.32 -17.40
C LYS A 158 2.12 -6.02 -18.10
N ALA A 159 1.50 -5.32 -19.05
CA ALA A 159 0.44 -5.86 -19.87
C ALA A 159 0.83 -7.23 -20.44
N PRO A 160 -0.11 -8.20 -20.53
CA PRO A 160 0.17 -9.48 -21.15
C PRO A 160 0.72 -9.24 -22.55
N ARG A 161 1.83 -9.92 -22.88
CA ARG A 161 2.36 -9.91 -24.23
C ARG A 161 1.36 -10.62 -25.11
N ASP A 162 0.61 -9.86 -25.90
CA ASP A 162 -0.11 -10.36 -27.07
C ASP A 162 0.91 -10.93 -28.05
N ASN A 163 1.27 -12.19 -27.88
CA ASN A 163 2.03 -12.93 -28.88
C ASN A 163 1.47 -14.35 -29.00
N ASP A 164 0.18 -14.42 -29.32
CA ASP A 164 -0.49 -15.58 -29.90
C ASP A 164 -1.69 -15.10 -30.72
N ARG A 165 -1.41 -14.37 -31.81
CA ARG A 165 -2.36 -14.33 -32.94
C ARG A 165 -1.77 -15.18 -34.04
N ALA A 166 -2.40 -16.34 -34.20
CA ALA A 166 -2.21 -17.31 -35.26
C ALA A 166 -1.96 -16.63 -36.60
N ARG A 167 -0.88 -17.04 -37.28
CA ARG A 167 -0.80 -16.92 -38.73
C ARG A 167 -1.88 -17.85 -39.29
N PRO A 168 -2.87 -17.35 -40.05
CA PRO A 168 -3.70 -18.24 -40.83
C PRO A 168 -2.82 -18.91 -41.88
N ASP A 169 -2.86 -20.23 -41.84
CA ASP A 169 -2.39 -21.15 -42.86
C ASP A 169 -3.15 -20.82 -44.17
N ASP A 170 -2.51 -20.11 -45.10
CA ASP A 170 -3.06 -19.89 -46.44
C ASP A 170 -2.23 -20.67 -47.45
N ASN A 171 -2.78 -21.83 -47.79
CA ASN A 171 -2.22 -22.80 -48.70
C ASN A 171 -2.80 -22.58 -50.10
N ARG A 172 -1.91 -22.13 -51.01
CA ARG A 172 -1.85 -22.47 -52.45
C ARG A 172 -2.97 -21.99 -53.38
N PRO A 173 -2.69 -21.89 -54.70
CA PRO A 173 -2.34 -23.01 -55.60
C PRO A 173 -0.84 -23.30 -55.78
#